data_AF-D4F0Z3-F1
#
_entry.id   AF-D4F0Z3-F1
#
_cell.length_a   1.000
_cell.length_b   1.000
_cell.length_c   1.000
_cell.angle_alpha   90.00
_cell.angle_beta   90.00
_cell.angle_gamma   90.00
#
_symmetry.space_group_name_H-M   'P 1'
#
loop_
_entity.id
_entity.type
_entity.pdbx_description
1 polymer ?
#
loop_
_entity_poly.entity_id
_entity_poly.type
_entity_poly.pdbx_seq_one_letter_code
_entity_poly.pdbx_strand_id
1 'polypeptide(L)' 'MDRELTERVVMERVEMIARLTTEGVCQERDREIALGLIADIARGNIMKGNGFSVVFSALPVETKMKNMAAIRENSD' A
#
# COMPACT_ATOMS: atom_id res chain seq x y z
N MET A 1 18.62 -17.67 -10.94
CA MET A 1 18.53 -16.34 -11.61
C MET A 1 17.08 -15.87 -11.68
N ASP A 2 16.09 -16.73 -11.92
CA ASP A 2 14.70 -16.31 -12.12
C ASP A 2 13.98 -15.72 -10.90
N ARG A 3 14.34 -16.14 -9.68
CA ARG A 3 13.57 -15.76 -8.48
C ARG A 3 13.75 -14.29 -8.09
N GLU A 4 14.97 -13.76 -8.20
CA GLU A 4 15.24 -12.35 -7.95
C GLU A 4 14.62 -11.44 -9.02
N LEU A 5 14.70 -11.84 -10.30
CA LEU A 5 13.97 -11.17 -11.38
C LEU A 5 12.46 -11.17 -11.11
N THR A 6 11.91 -12.29 -10.66
CA THR A 6 10.48 -12.42 -10.35
C THR A 6 10.07 -11.51 -9.19
N GLU A 7 10.88 -11.43 -8.13
CA GLU A 7 10.64 -10.54 -6.98
C GLU A 7 10.70 -9.05 -7.40
N ARG A 8 11.66 -8.67 -8.26
CA ARG A 8 11.76 -7.29 -8.80
C ARG A 8 10.56 -6.90 -9.64
N VAL A 9 10.14 -7.75 -10.58
CA VAL A 9 8.99 -7.50 -11.44
C VAL A 9 7.70 -7.35 -10.63
N VAL A 10 7.56 -8.11 -9.54
CA VAL A 10 6.42 -7.98 -8.63
C VAL A 10 6.45 -6.66 -7.88
N MET A 11 7.61 -6.24 -7.37
CA MET A 11 7.79 -4.94 -6.73
C MET A 11 7.45 -3.77 -7.67
N GLU A 12 7.96 -3.79 -8.90
CA GLU A 12 7.70 -2.75 -9.91
C GLU A 12 6.19 -2.64 -10.24
N ARG A 13 5.49 -3.79 -10.33
CA ARG A 13 4.04 -3.80 -10.56
C ARG A 13 3.26 -3.24 -9.38
N VAL A 14 3.63 -3.60 -8.15
CA VAL A 14 3.02 -3.06 -6.93
C VAL A 14 3.22 -1.55 -6.84
N GLU A 15 4.45 -1.09 -7.08
CA GLU A 15 4.79 0.33 -7.07
C GLU A 15 3.98 1.12 -8.11
N MET A 16 3.92 0.63 -9.34
CA MET A 16 3.19 1.31 -10.41
C MET A 16 1.69 1.43 -10.08
N ILE A 17 1.06 0.36 -9.59
CA ILE A 17 -0.37 0.41 -9.19
C ILE A 17 -0.56 1.38 -8.02
N ALA A 18 0.30 1.34 -7.01
CA ALA A 18 0.21 2.22 -5.84
C ALA A 18 0.35 3.70 -6.24
N ARG A 19 1.31 4.02 -7.11
CA ARG A 19 1.49 5.38 -7.66
C ARG A 19 0.28 5.84 -8.44
N LEU A 20 -0.22 5.04 -9.39
CA LEU A 20 -1.39 5.40 -10.20
C LEU A 20 -2.64 5.61 -9.33
N THR A 21 -2.79 4.82 -8.27
CA THR A 21 -3.91 4.93 -7.31
C THR A 21 -3.82 6.19 -6.44
N THR A 22 -2.60 6.68 -6.18
CA THR A 22 -2.34 7.84 -5.29
C THR A 22 -2.26 9.15 -6.05
N GLU A 23 -1.63 9.16 -7.23
CA GLU A 23 -1.37 10.35 -8.04
C GLU A 23 -2.47 10.62 -9.09
N GLY A 24 -3.28 9.60 -9.42
CA GLY A 24 -4.34 9.68 -10.44
C GLY A 24 -5.72 10.04 -9.89
N VAL A 25 -6.63 10.46 -10.78
CA VAL A 25 -8.06 10.60 -10.45
C VAL A 25 -8.67 9.19 -10.35
N CYS A 26 -8.92 8.76 -9.13
CA CYS A 26 -9.38 7.41 -8.81
C CYS A 26 -10.63 7.47 -7.93
N GLN A 27 -11.74 6.88 -8.38
CA GLN A 27 -12.93 6.74 -7.54
C GLN A 27 -12.66 5.76 -6.39
N GLU A 28 -13.44 5.84 -5.30
CA GLU A 28 -13.22 4.98 -4.13
C GLU A 28 -13.25 3.49 -4.49
N ARG A 29 -14.18 3.08 -5.36
CA ARG A 29 -14.27 1.70 -5.85
C ARG A 29 -13.02 1.29 -6.66
N ASP A 30 -12.49 2.17 -7.51
CA ASP A 30 -11.26 1.89 -8.26
C ASP A 30 -10.05 1.73 -7.31
N ARG A 31 -10.06 2.50 -6.22
CA ARG A 31 -9.05 2.47 -5.15
C ARG A 31 -9.08 1.12 -4.45
N GLU A 32 -10.26 0.63 -4.08
CA GLU A 32 -10.44 -0.69 -3.47
C GLU A 32 -9.96 -1.82 -4.39
N ILE A 33 -10.28 -1.75 -5.69
CA ILE A 33 -9.84 -2.73 -6.68
C ILE A 33 -8.31 -2.72 -6.81
N ALA A 34 -7.70 -1.54 -6.90
CA ALA A 34 -6.24 -1.41 -7.01
C ALA A 34 -5.51 -1.95 -5.77
N LEU A 35 -6.03 -1.71 -4.57
CA LEU A 35 -5.47 -2.25 -3.33
C LEU A 35 -5.65 -3.78 -3.26
N GLY A 36 -6.78 -4.31 -3.76
CA GLY A 36 -6.99 -5.75 -3.92
C GLY A 36 -5.95 -6.39 -4.85
N LEU A 37 -5.69 -5.77 -6.01
CA LEU A 37 -4.67 -6.22 -6.96
C LEU A 37 -3.26 -6.21 -6.38
N ILE A 38 -2.89 -5.17 -5.62
CA ILE A 38 -1.61 -5.10 -4.90
C ILE A 38 -1.48 -6.27 -3.92
N ALA A 39 -2.54 -6.53 -3.14
CA ALA A 39 -2.54 -7.61 -2.16
C ALA A 39 -2.39 -8.98 -2.84
N ASP A 40 -3.09 -9.22 -3.94
CA ASP A 40 -3.04 -10.49 -4.66
C ASP A 40 -1.68 -10.73 -5.34
N ILE A 41 -1.09 -9.68 -5.92
CA ILE A 41 0.26 -9.72 -6.50
C ILE A 41 1.31 -10.01 -5.42
N ALA A 42 1.23 -9.35 -4.26
CA ALA A 42 2.18 -9.55 -3.16
C ALA A 42 2.04 -10.94 -2.53
N ARG A 43 0.80 -11.45 -2.41
CA ARG A 43 0.48 -12.74 -1.77
C ARG A 43 0.82 -13.92 -2.68
N GLY A 44 0.51 -13.82 -3.97
CA GLY A 44 0.84 -14.85 -4.96
C GLY A 44 2.35 -15.04 -5.14
N ASN A 45 3.15 -14.04 -4.79
CA ASN A 45 4.60 -14.09 -4.92
C ASN A 45 5.35 -14.27 -3.61
N ILE A 46 4.66 -14.47 -2.46
CA ILE A 46 5.19 -14.49 -1.08
C ILE A 46 6.63 -13.98 -1.06
N MET A 47 6.81 -12.67 -0.91
CA MET A 47 8.13 -12.07 -0.74
C MET A 47 8.77 -12.72 0.49
N LYS A 48 9.52 -13.81 0.27
CA LYS A 48 10.04 -14.74 1.28
C LYS A 48 11.16 -14.12 2.14
N GLY A 49 11.33 -12.80 2.07
CA GLY A 49 12.17 -12.01 2.94
C GLY A 49 11.33 -11.36 4.04
N ASN A 50 11.59 -11.73 5.28
CA ASN A 50 10.95 -11.24 6.51
C ASN A 50 10.88 -9.69 6.60
N GLY A 51 9.80 -9.05 6.11
CA GLY A 51 9.70 -7.61 6.39
C GLY A 51 8.59 -6.78 5.77
N PHE A 52 7.51 -7.36 5.23
CA PHE A 52 6.45 -6.55 4.61
C PHE A 52 5.07 -6.80 5.22
N SER A 53 4.63 -5.84 6.04
CA SER A 53 3.28 -5.80 6.63
C SER A 53 2.63 -4.49 6.22
N VAL A 54 1.63 -4.55 5.34
CA VAL A 54 0.86 -3.37 4.91
C VAL A 54 -0.52 -3.42 5.55
N VAL A 55 -0.86 -2.36 6.29
CA VAL A 55 -2.19 -2.15 6.85
C VAL A 55 -2.93 -1.17 5.94
N PHE A 56 -3.91 -1.67 5.20
CA PHE A 56 -4.77 -0.85 4.35
C PHE A 56 -5.88 -0.21 5.18
N SER A 57 -6.11 1.08 4.98
CA SER A 57 -7.18 1.86 5.61
C SER A 57 -7.86 2.66 4.51
N ALA A 58 -9.17 2.47 4.35
CA ALA A 58 -9.99 3.18 3.36
C ALA A 58 -10.21 4.67 3.70
N LEU A 59 -9.76 5.13 4.88
CA LEU A 59 -9.91 6.54 5.28
C LEU A 59 -8.94 7.45 4.50
N PRO A 60 -9.40 8.62 4.01
CA PRO A 60 -8.54 9.64 3.43
C PRO A 60 -7.39 10.01 4.37
N VAL A 61 -6.16 10.03 3.87
CA VAL A 61 -4.95 10.32 4.67
C VAL A 61 -5.02 11.69 5.36
N GLU A 62 -5.80 12.63 4.81
CA GLU A 62 -6.02 13.97 5.36
C GLU A 62 -6.63 13.97 6.76
N THR A 63 -7.44 12.97 7.13
CA THR A 63 -8.03 12.87 8.48
C THR A 63 -7.06 12.28 9.51
N LYS A 64 -6.04 11.53 9.08
CA LYS A 64 -5.03 10.97 10.00
C LYS A 64 -4.04 12.02 10.50
N MET A 65 -3.72 13.03 9.70
CA MET A 65 -2.73 14.05 10.10
C MET A 65 -3.24 14.95 11.23
N LYS A 66 -4.56 15.19 11.33
CA LYS A 66 -5.16 15.94 12.44
C LYS A 66 -5.22 15.12 13.75
N ASN A 67 -5.52 13.82 13.65
CA ASN A 67 -5.66 12.98 14.84
C ASN A 67 -4.31 12.52 15.41
N MET A 68 -3.25 12.47 14.61
CA MET A 68 -1.91 12.11 15.09
C MET A 68 -1.21 13.29 15.80
N ALA A 69 -1.56 14.54 15.45
CA ALA A 69 -1.12 15.73 16.18
C ALA A 69 -1.81 15.86 17.55
N ALA A 70 -3.09 15.47 17.66
CA ALA A 70 -3.86 15.55 18.91
C ALA A 70 -3.47 14.51 19.98
N ILE A 71 -2.84 13.39 19.61
CA ILE A 71 -2.41 12.35 20.56
C ILE A 71 -1.12 12.73 21.31
N ARG A 72 -0.44 13.81 20.89
CA ARG A 72 0.82 14.27 21.51
C ARG A 72 0.65 15.35 22.58
N GLU A 73 -0.56 15.85 22.80
CA GLU A 73 -0.85 16.87 23.83
C GLU A 73 -1.43 16.32 25.15
N ASN A 74 -1.64 15.01 25.28
CA ASN A 74 -2.19 14.43 26.53
C ASN A 74 -1.22 13.44 27.20
N SER A 75 0.03 13.88 27.37
CA SER A 75 1.03 13.23 28.21
C SER A 75 1.85 14.30 28.93
N ASP A 76 1.16 15.10 29.75
CA ASP A 76 1.71 15.80 30.91
C ASP A 76 1.14 15.14 32.17
#